data_AF-A0A7S4AEJ5-F1
#
_entry.id   AF-A0A7S4AEJ5-F1
#
_cell.length_a   1.000
_cell.length_b   1.000
_cell.length_c   1.000
_cell.angle_alpha   90.00
_cell.angle_beta   90.00
_cell.angle_gamma   90.00
#
_symmetry.space_group_name_H-M   'P 1'
#
loop_
_entity.id
_entity.type
_entity.pdbx_description
1 polymer ?
#
loop_
_entity_poly.entity_id
_entity_poly.type
_entity_poly.pdbx_seq_one_letter_code
_entity_poly.pdbx_strand_id
1 'polypeptide(L)'
;MGRILVTVAIVILWDAYAYASVKRKQQQQKEQQGQYARSESSSHDDDGEKKESFATTRTTTVSSPPSNTSSKITTAAKQKPRTSTTATVTPTTTTTTTAHQTRPKIKAISNQHPGMEGFAHWYEVETSLYRIYTLAHRDPSIPTVPPYVPHSHRGNVSIELHVTNNTDRTINVFWVDYKGNYVPKGNIPRRNGVWTQTTWIDHPWVFEDADTSTPYLYYVPYRAIPTIPAAPTIGSDETIGLHKFALVSSSNNQEHPFHIGIQDVVMPYPGITQLCKPLDAIYWTLNHMSRTNVTGNNAAQTLLPDLDTLQLYLINVLKHPGCVKYRQLRIASPRFRSIWASPLRGVLLAIGFVEVGPCAELGCHDQALSSERVQEVALLSYLLNEWKREETEISTLNEQLQQQIHQPNGAIDGFGRAGFGRAGTNN
;
A
#
# COMPACT_ATOMS: atom_id res chain seq x y z
N MET A 1 30.70 -0.13 -33.98
CA MET A 1 31.33 -1.25 -33.25
C MET A 1 31.24 -1.08 -31.73
N GLY A 2 31.85 -0.06 -31.10
CA GLY A 2 31.94 0.05 -29.63
C GLY A 2 30.60 0.03 -28.86
N ARG A 3 29.56 0.73 -29.33
CA ARG A 3 28.24 0.75 -28.66
C ARG A 3 27.52 -0.62 -28.65
N ILE A 4 27.73 -1.44 -29.67
CA ILE A 4 27.14 -2.78 -29.76
C ILE A 4 27.82 -3.71 -28.74
N LEU A 5 29.15 -3.66 -28.64
CA LEU A 5 29.91 -4.46 -27.67
C LEU A 5 29.55 -4.12 -26.22
N VAL A 6 29.37 -2.83 -25.90
CA VAL A 6 28.95 -2.41 -24.55
C VAL A 6 27.55 -2.91 -24.21
N THR A 7 26.61 -2.85 -25.16
CA THR A 7 25.24 -3.34 -24.95
C THR A 7 25.23 -4.85 -24.73
N VAL A 8 25.97 -5.60 -25.55
CA VAL A 8 26.11 -7.05 -25.40
C VAL A 8 26.77 -7.42 -24.07
N ALA A 9 27.82 -6.70 -23.66
CA ALA A 9 28.47 -6.93 -22.37
C ALA A 9 27.55 -6.66 -21.17
N ILE A 10 26.73 -5.59 -21.23
CA ILE A 10 25.74 -5.28 -20.19
C ILE A 10 24.69 -6.39 -20.10
N VAL A 11 24.18 -6.89 -21.24
CA VAL A 11 23.22 -7.99 -21.26
C VAL A 11 23.82 -9.26 -20.67
N ILE A 12 25.05 -9.62 -21.05
CA ILE A 12 25.74 -10.82 -20.52
C ILE A 12 26.00 -10.71 -19.01
N LEU A 13 26.51 -9.57 -18.54
CA LEU A 13 26.76 -9.35 -17.11
C LEU A 13 25.47 -9.37 -16.31
N TRP A 14 24.38 -8.84 -16.88
CA TRP A 14 23.08 -8.84 -16.25
C TRP A 14 22.45 -10.22 -16.20
N ASP A 15 22.50 -11.00 -17.29
CA ASP A 15 22.01 -12.38 -17.32
C ASP A 15 22.76 -13.25 -16.30
N ALA A 16 24.08 -13.07 -16.17
CA ALA A 16 24.88 -13.74 -15.14
C ALA A 16 24.44 -13.36 -13.71
N TYR A 17 24.13 -12.09 -13.49
CA TYR A 17 23.62 -11.59 -12.21
C TYR A 17 22.22 -12.14 -11.90
N ALA A 18 21.30 -12.09 -12.87
CA ALA A 18 19.94 -12.60 -12.75
C ALA A 18 19.94 -14.10 -12.45
N TYR A 19 20.75 -14.87 -13.19
CA TYR A 19 20.93 -16.30 -12.94
C TYR A 19 21.43 -16.60 -11.52
N ALA A 20 22.42 -15.84 -11.04
CA ALA A 20 22.92 -15.99 -9.68
C ALA A 20 21.85 -15.64 -8.61
N SER A 21 21.01 -14.65 -8.87
CA SER A 21 19.91 -14.25 -7.99
C SER A 21 18.84 -15.33 -7.88
N VAL A 22 18.39 -15.89 -9.00
CA VAL A 22 17.41 -17.00 -9.04
C VAL A 22 17.95 -18.21 -8.28
N LYS A 23 19.22 -18.58 -8.51
CA LYS A 23 19.85 -19.70 -7.81
C LYS A 23 19.89 -19.50 -6.28
N ARG A 24 20.14 -18.27 -5.80
CA ARG A 24 20.08 -17.95 -4.36
C ARG A 24 18.66 -18.08 -3.81
N LYS A 25 17.64 -17.59 -4.51
CA LYS A 25 16.24 -17.72 -4.09
C LYS A 25 15.81 -19.18 -3.99
N GLN A 26 16.16 -20.01 -4.98
CA GLN A 26 15.89 -21.45 -4.95
C GLN A 26 16.59 -22.14 -3.78
N GLN A 27 17.82 -21.74 -3.46
CA GLN A 27 18.55 -22.30 -2.32
C GLN A 27 17.93 -21.89 -0.98
N GLN A 28 17.51 -20.63 -0.83
CA GLN A 28 16.78 -20.16 0.36
C GLN A 28 15.44 -20.87 0.54
N GLN A 29 14.69 -21.12 -0.54
CA GLN A 29 13.46 -21.91 -0.47
C GLN A 29 13.72 -23.36 -0.02
N LYS A 30 14.77 -24.02 -0.54
CA LYS A 30 15.16 -25.36 -0.10
C LYS A 30 15.57 -25.40 1.38
N GLU A 31 16.30 -24.39 1.84
CA GLU A 31 16.69 -24.26 3.25
C GLU A 31 15.48 -24.05 4.16
N GLN A 32 14.51 -23.23 3.75
CA GLN A 32 13.25 -23.04 4.48
C GLN A 32 12.43 -24.33 4.54
N GLN A 33 12.26 -25.04 3.42
CA GLN A 33 11.54 -26.32 3.38
C GLN A 33 12.22 -27.38 4.26
N GLY A 34 13.57 -27.43 4.27
CA GLY A 34 14.32 -28.34 5.13
C GLY A 34 14.18 -28.04 6.63
N GLN A 35 14.00 -26.78 7.02
CA GLN A 35 13.75 -26.40 8.41
C GLN A 35 12.36 -26.85 8.88
N TYR A 36 11.33 -26.70 8.06
CA TYR A 36 9.97 -27.17 8.37
C TYR A 36 9.89 -28.70 8.53
N ALA A 37 10.52 -29.45 7.64
CA ALA A 37 10.54 -30.92 7.74
C ALA A 37 11.28 -31.42 9.00
N ARG A 38 12.25 -30.66 9.51
CA ARG A 38 13.01 -31.00 10.71
C ARG A 38 12.27 -30.65 12.02
N SER A 39 11.38 -29.66 12.01
CA SER A 39 10.52 -29.35 13.15
C SER A 39 9.43 -30.40 13.37
N GLU A 40 8.93 -31.04 12.29
CA GLU A 40 7.90 -32.10 12.41
C GLU A 40 8.47 -33.43 12.90
N SER A 41 9.77 -33.71 12.69
CA SER A 41 10.39 -34.96 13.15
C SER A 41 10.84 -34.94 14.62
N SER A 42 10.55 -33.88 15.38
CA SER A 42 11.05 -33.67 16.75
C SER A 42 9.97 -33.81 17.84
N SER A 43 8.75 -34.26 17.52
CA SER A 43 7.63 -34.38 18.46
C SER A 43 7.14 -35.82 18.69
N HIS A 44 8.05 -36.79 18.70
CA HIS A 44 7.77 -38.16 19.15
C HIS A 44 8.95 -38.62 20.00
N ASP A 45 8.79 -38.49 21.31
CA ASP A 45 9.32 -39.35 22.38
C ASP A 45 9.31 -38.55 23.69
N ASP A 46 8.19 -38.57 24.41
CA ASP A 46 8.22 -38.49 25.87
C ASP A 46 6.95 -39.13 26.47
N ASP A 47 7.01 -40.45 26.67
CA ASP A 47 6.09 -41.19 27.52
C ASP A 47 6.48 -40.96 28.99
N GLY A 48 5.79 -40.02 29.65
CA GLY A 48 6.00 -39.65 31.05
C GLY A 48 4.70 -39.67 31.86
N GLU A 49 4.65 -40.60 32.80
CA GLU A 49 3.49 -41.00 33.61
C GLU A 49 2.94 -39.95 34.60
N LYS A 50 1.60 -39.84 34.61
CA LYS A 50 0.66 -39.69 35.76
C LYS A 50 0.77 -38.56 36.82
N LYS A 51 -0.43 -37.99 37.04
CA LYS A 51 -1.08 -37.47 38.27
C LYS A 51 -0.73 -36.04 38.72
N GLU A 52 -1.68 -35.12 38.60
CA GLU A 52 -2.59 -34.74 39.70
C GLU A 52 -3.66 -33.72 39.28
N SER A 53 -4.86 -33.97 39.79
CA SER A 53 -6.03 -33.08 39.93
C SER A 53 -5.77 -31.57 39.99
N PHE A 54 -6.58 -30.79 39.28
CA PHE A 54 -7.36 -29.70 39.90
C PHE A 54 -8.60 -29.37 39.07
N ALA A 55 -9.76 -29.62 39.67
CA ALA A 55 -11.05 -29.11 39.20
C ALA A 55 -11.18 -27.63 39.59
N THR A 56 -11.54 -26.75 38.65
CA THR A 56 -12.23 -25.49 38.95
C THR A 56 -13.10 -25.12 37.76
N THR A 57 -14.36 -25.56 37.82
CA THR A 57 -15.45 -25.07 36.99
C THR A 57 -15.86 -23.70 37.52
N ARG A 58 -15.56 -22.62 36.78
CA ARG A 58 -16.20 -21.31 36.99
C ARG A 58 -17.27 -21.09 35.93
N THR A 59 -18.49 -21.47 36.30
CA THR A 59 -19.74 -21.06 35.66
C THR A 59 -19.90 -19.56 35.85
N THR A 60 -19.86 -18.78 34.76
CA THR A 60 -20.16 -17.35 34.80
C THR A 60 -21.58 -17.16 34.28
N THR A 61 -22.50 -16.95 35.21
CA THR A 61 -23.91 -16.63 34.99
C THR A 61 -24.02 -15.24 34.37
N VAL A 62 -24.38 -15.17 33.09
CA VAL A 62 -24.73 -13.92 32.41
C VAL A 62 -26.14 -13.50 32.83
N SER A 63 -26.22 -12.44 33.64
CA SER A 63 -27.46 -11.79 34.00
C SER A 63 -27.83 -10.77 32.93
N SER A 64 -29.02 -10.90 32.35
CA SER A 64 -29.63 -9.94 31.44
C SER A 64 -30.01 -8.65 32.17
N PRO A 65 -29.84 -7.45 31.57
CA PRO A 65 -30.44 -6.24 32.10
C PRO A 65 -31.86 -6.01 31.53
N PRO A 66 -32.75 -5.38 32.31
CA PRO A 66 -34.16 -5.22 31.97
C PRO A 66 -34.40 -4.08 30.97
N SER A 67 -35.46 -4.31 30.19
CA SER A 67 -36.11 -3.41 29.25
C SER A 67 -36.79 -2.21 29.90
N ASN A 68 -36.95 -1.17 29.08
CA ASN A 68 -37.91 -0.06 29.13
C ASN A 68 -37.51 1.20 29.90
N THR A 69 -37.29 2.30 29.16
CA THR A 69 -38.08 3.52 29.39
C THR A 69 -38.21 4.32 28.09
N SER A 70 -39.46 4.42 27.63
CA SER A 70 -39.96 5.29 26.55
C SER A 70 -39.74 6.76 26.90
N SER A 71 -39.16 7.54 25.98
CA SER A 71 -39.11 9.00 26.07
C SER A 71 -39.74 9.63 24.83
N LYS A 72 -40.88 10.26 25.08
CA LYS A 72 -41.72 11.04 24.15
C LYS A 72 -40.93 12.13 23.44
N ILE A 73 -41.06 12.13 22.12
CA ILE A 73 -40.76 13.26 21.23
C ILE A 73 -41.82 14.35 21.48
N THR A 74 -41.38 15.55 21.84
CA THR A 74 -42.23 16.76 21.83
C THR A 74 -41.60 17.78 20.90
N THR A 75 -42.27 18.00 19.78
CA THR A 75 -42.00 19.03 18.76
C THR A 75 -42.48 20.38 19.28
N ALA A 76 -41.60 21.38 19.32
CA ALA A 76 -41.97 22.78 19.53
C ALA A 76 -41.23 23.67 18.53
N ALA A 77 -41.99 24.15 17.55
CA ALA A 77 -41.58 25.20 16.63
C ALA A 77 -41.51 26.55 17.36
N LYS A 78 -40.44 27.32 17.13
CA LYS A 78 -40.42 28.75 17.49
C LYS A 78 -39.70 29.56 16.41
N GLN A 79 -40.46 30.51 15.86
CA GLN A 79 -40.05 31.46 14.83
C GLN A 79 -39.32 32.69 15.43
N LYS A 80 -38.32 33.19 14.67
CA LYS A 80 -37.83 34.60 14.52
C LYS A 80 -37.29 35.33 15.79
N PRO A 81 -36.40 36.35 15.66
CA PRO A 81 -36.29 37.32 14.57
C PRO A 81 -34.89 37.53 13.97
N ARG A 82 -34.92 38.17 12.80
CA ARG A 82 -33.80 38.56 11.94
C ARG A 82 -33.38 39.98 12.33
N THR A 83 -32.17 40.14 12.85
CA THR A 83 -31.55 41.44 13.13
C THR A 83 -30.45 41.69 12.11
N SER A 84 -30.66 42.72 11.28
CA SER A 84 -29.68 43.22 10.31
C SER A 84 -28.75 44.21 11.00
N THR A 85 -27.47 43.87 11.12
CA THR A 85 -26.43 44.80 11.57
C THR A 85 -25.53 45.12 10.39
N THR A 86 -25.60 46.36 9.93
CA THR A 86 -24.76 46.94 8.88
C THR A 86 -23.35 47.16 9.44
N ALA A 87 -22.36 46.40 8.95
CA ALA A 87 -20.97 46.61 9.28
C ALA A 87 -20.31 47.49 8.20
N THR A 88 -19.85 48.66 8.62
CA THR A 88 -19.03 49.60 7.85
C THR A 88 -17.66 48.99 7.62
N VAL A 89 -17.32 48.68 6.36
CA VAL A 89 -16.00 48.17 5.95
C VAL A 89 -15.10 49.34 5.60
N THR A 90 -14.07 49.56 6.40
CA THR A 90 -12.96 50.47 6.10
C THR A 90 -12.03 49.80 5.08
N PRO A 91 -11.62 50.47 3.99
CA PRO A 91 -10.72 49.87 3.01
C PRO A 91 -9.28 49.88 3.56
N THR A 92 -8.82 48.71 3.99
CA THR A 92 -7.39 48.46 4.25
C THR A 92 -6.72 48.09 2.93
N THR A 93 -5.84 48.96 2.45
CA THR A 93 -5.02 48.77 1.26
C THR A 93 -3.98 47.68 1.51
N THR A 94 -4.35 46.42 1.30
CA THR A 94 -3.41 45.31 1.28
C THR A 94 -2.76 45.26 -0.11
N THR A 95 -1.50 45.64 -0.19
CA THR A 95 -0.63 45.44 -1.36
C THR A 95 -0.52 43.94 -1.61
N THR A 96 -1.47 43.43 -2.39
CA THR A 96 -1.51 42.03 -2.79
C THR A 96 -0.58 41.92 -3.97
N THR A 97 0.65 41.47 -3.72
CA THR A 97 1.56 41.01 -4.77
C THR A 97 0.86 39.84 -5.42
N THR A 98 0.11 40.10 -6.49
CA THR A 98 -0.47 39.08 -7.36
C THR A 98 0.70 38.35 -8.00
N ALA A 99 1.23 37.35 -7.28
CA ALA A 99 1.99 36.28 -7.88
C ALA A 99 1.06 35.68 -8.94
N HIS A 100 1.30 36.04 -10.19
CA HIS A 100 0.77 35.31 -11.32
C HIS A 100 1.15 33.85 -11.10
N GLN A 101 0.22 33.07 -10.54
CA GLN A 101 0.23 31.62 -10.65
C GLN A 101 0.09 31.35 -12.14
N THR A 102 1.21 31.42 -12.86
CA THR A 102 1.36 30.83 -14.17
C THR A 102 0.89 29.41 -13.98
N ARG A 103 -0.25 29.07 -14.60
CA ARG A 103 -0.78 27.71 -14.61
C ARG A 103 0.42 26.77 -14.77
N PRO A 104 0.59 25.78 -13.88
CA PRO A 104 1.77 24.93 -13.92
C PRO A 104 1.91 24.42 -15.34
N LYS A 105 3.05 24.71 -15.99
CA LYS A 105 3.32 24.20 -17.33
C LYS A 105 3.50 22.70 -17.15
N ILE A 106 2.41 21.95 -17.32
CA ILE A 106 2.36 20.49 -17.15
C ILE A 106 2.98 19.78 -18.35
N LYS A 107 4.05 20.34 -18.95
CA LYS A 107 4.80 19.69 -20.03
C LYS A 107 6.20 19.43 -19.53
N ALA A 108 6.73 18.26 -19.82
CA ALA A 108 8.13 17.96 -19.57
C ALA A 108 9.00 18.96 -20.35
N ILE A 109 9.76 19.77 -19.61
CA ILE A 109 10.65 20.81 -20.15
C ILE A 109 12.06 20.28 -20.45
N SER A 110 12.36 19.05 -20.04
CA SER A 110 13.68 18.43 -20.15
C SER A 110 13.56 16.95 -20.49
N ASN A 111 14.61 16.40 -21.10
CA ASN A 111 14.76 14.96 -21.28
C ASN A 111 15.29 14.24 -20.03
N GLN A 112 15.67 14.96 -18.98
CA GLN A 112 16.01 14.35 -17.71
C GLN A 112 14.78 13.71 -17.06
N HIS A 113 15.00 12.74 -16.16
CA HIS A 113 13.92 12.17 -15.36
C HIS A 113 13.20 13.28 -14.58
N PRO A 114 11.86 13.37 -14.59
CA PRO A 114 11.11 14.42 -13.90
C PRO A 114 11.13 14.28 -12.35
N GLY A 115 12.01 13.45 -11.79
CA GLY A 115 11.92 12.98 -10.40
C GLY A 115 10.79 11.95 -10.18
N MET A 116 10.58 11.57 -8.92
CA MET A 116 9.65 10.49 -8.51
C MET A 116 8.31 10.99 -7.97
N GLU A 117 8.04 12.29 -8.02
CA GLU A 117 6.83 12.88 -7.42
C GLU A 117 5.53 12.31 -8.01
N GLY A 118 5.45 12.19 -9.34
CA GLY A 118 4.27 11.61 -10.00
C GLY A 118 4.02 10.16 -9.59
N PHE A 119 5.09 9.36 -9.49
CA PHE A 119 5.01 7.99 -8.99
C PHE A 119 4.58 7.97 -7.52
N ALA A 120 5.19 8.79 -6.67
CA ALA A 120 4.89 8.83 -5.24
C ALA A 120 3.41 9.17 -4.99
N HIS A 121 2.85 10.16 -5.69
CA HIS A 121 1.42 10.47 -5.57
C HIS A 121 0.51 9.32 -6.01
N TRP A 122 0.81 8.68 -7.14
CA TRP A 122 0.06 7.50 -7.58
C TRP A 122 0.16 6.36 -6.57
N TYR A 123 1.36 6.12 -6.05
CA TYR A 123 1.66 5.09 -5.07
C TYR A 123 0.90 5.29 -3.75
N GLU A 124 0.84 6.51 -3.22
CA GLU A 124 0.09 6.83 -2.00
C GLU A 124 -1.41 6.57 -2.21
N VAL A 125 -1.95 6.93 -3.38
CA VAL A 125 -3.34 6.63 -3.73
C VAL A 125 -3.56 5.11 -3.82
N GLU A 126 -2.66 4.38 -4.47
CA GLU A 126 -2.77 2.94 -4.66
C GLU A 126 -2.70 2.19 -3.33
N THR A 127 -1.75 2.53 -2.47
CA THR A 127 -1.61 1.90 -1.14
C THR A 127 -2.70 2.33 -0.16
N SER A 128 -3.30 3.51 -0.34
CA SER A 128 -4.46 3.95 0.45
C SER A 128 -5.67 3.02 0.31
N LEU A 129 -5.74 2.24 -0.78
CA LEU A 129 -6.79 1.23 -0.98
C LEU A 129 -6.75 0.11 0.06
N TYR A 130 -5.57 -0.14 0.65
CA TYR A 130 -5.36 -1.22 1.63
C TYR A 130 -5.38 -0.70 3.06
N ARG A 131 -4.93 0.53 3.29
CA ARG A 131 -4.82 1.12 4.63
C ARG A 131 -4.60 2.62 4.59
N ILE A 132 -4.83 3.29 5.71
CA ILE A 132 -4.43 4.69 5.91
C ILE A 132 -3.53 4.80 7.14
N TYR A 133 -2.46 5.60 6.99
CA TYR A 133 -1.69 6.15 8.10
C TYR A 133 -1.97 7.65 8.22
N THR A 134 -2.43 8.09 9.40
CA THR A 134 -2.53 9.52 9.72
C THR A 134 -1.61 9.81 10.88
N LEU A 135 -0.47 10.42 10.58
CA LEU A 135 0.58 10.75 11.54
C LEU A 135 0.32 12.10 12.20
N ALA A 136 0.61 12.17 13.50
CA ALA A 136 0.51 13.41 14.23
C ALA A 136 1.72 14.32 14.00
N HIS A 137 1.42 15.60 13.76
CA HIS A 137 2.42 16.63 13.55
C HIS A 137 3.05 17.07 14.88
N ARG A 138 4.36 17.38 14.87
CA ARG A 138 5.11 17.85 16.06
C ARG A 138 4.70 19.25 16.51
N ASP A 139 4.32 20.09 15.54
CA ASP A 139 3.74 21.41 15.81
C ASP A 139 2.34 21.25 16.42
N PRO A 140 2.14 21.60 17.69
CA PRO A 140 0.85 21.45 18.37
C PRO A 140 -0.24 22.38 17.79
N SER A 141 0.12 23.37 16.98
CA SER A 141 -0.84 24.23 16.29
C SER A 141 -1.52 23.53 15.11
N ILE A 142 -0.97 22.41 14.63
CA ILE A 142 -1.52 21.61 13.54
C ILE A 142 -2.25 20.42 14.16
N PRO A 143 -3.59 20.45 14.29
CA PRO A 143 -4.32 19.34 14.88
C PRO A 143 -4.22 18.11 13.99
N THR A 144 -3.92 16.96 14.61
CA THR A 144 -4.06 15.67 13.95
C THR A 144 -5.53 15.35 13.79
N VAL A 145 -6.03 15.40 12.56
CA VAL A 145 -7.43 15.07 12.26
C VAL A 145 -7.53 13.55 12.10
N PRO A 146 -8.33 12.85 12.92
CA PRO A 146 -8.57 11.42 12.71
C PRO A 146 -9.13 11.13 11.30
N PRO A 147 -8.92 9.92 10.76
CA PRO A 147 -9.49 9.54 9.47
C PRO A 147 -11.03 9.67 9.48
N TYR A 148 -11.62 9.87 8.30
CA TYR A 148 -13.08 10.06 8.11
C TYR A 148 -13.94 8.90 8.64
N VAL A 149 -13.33 7.76 8.97
CA VAL A 149 -13.99 6.64 9.66
C VAL A 149 -13.66 6.75 11.16
N PRO A 150 -14.40 7.56 11.96
CA PRO A 150 -14.07 7.82 13.35
C PRO A 150 -14.54 6.70 14.29
N HIS A 151 -15.08 5.59 13.76
CA HIS A 151 -15.59 4.47 14.55
C HIS A 151 -15.55 3.17 13.75
N SER A 152 -15.44 2.05 14.46
CA SER A 152 -15.53 0.72 13.85
C SER A 152 -16.87 0.46 13.17
N HIS A 153 -16.81 -0.30 12.08
CA HIS A 153 -17.96 -0.95 11.47
C HIS A 153 -17.85 -2.46 11.64
N ARG A 154 -18.95 -3.21 11.53
CA ARG A 154 -18.86 -4.68 11.58
C ARG A 154 -18.12 -5.17 10.35
N GLY A 155 -16.84 -5.52 10.52
CA GLY A 155 -16.04 -6.13 9.47
C GLY A 155 -16.35 -7.63 9.35
N ASN A 156 -16.20 -8.16 8.14
CA ASN A 156 -16.34 -9.60 7.84
C ASN A 156 -15.02 -10.23 7.39
N VAL A 157 -13.93 -9.45 7.32
CA VAL A 157 -12.59 -9.92 6.97
C VAL A 157 -11.67 -9.66 8.15
N SER A 158 -11.16 -10.74 8.72
CA SER A 158 -10.19 -10.68 9.81
C SER A 158 -8.79 -10.43 9.26
N ILE A 159 -8.00 -9.63 9.99
CA ILE A 159 -6.56 -9.46 9.75
C ILE A 159 -5.79 -9.52 11.08
N GLU A 160 -4.53 -9.91 11.02
CA GLU A 160 -3.58 -9.82 12.12
C GLU A 160 -2.77 -8.53 11.95
N LEU A 161 -2.78 -7.66 12.97
CA LEU A 161 -1.84 -6.56 13.06
C LEU A 161 -0.58 -7.05 13.77
N HIS A 162 0.58 -6.75 13.19
CA HIS A 162 1.88 -6.98 13.79
C HIS A 162 2.66 -5.68 13.79
N VAL A 163 2.75 -5.04 14.96
CA VAL A 163 3.36 -3.72 15.10
C VAL A 163 4.61 -3.83 15.95
N THR A 164 5.74 -3.41 15.38
CA THR A 164 7.02 -3.31 16.12
C THR A 164 7.27 -1.85 16.52
N ASN A 165 7.59 -1.62 17.79
CA ASN A 165 7.94 -0.30 18.29
C ASN A 165 9.47 -0.12 18.35
N ASN A 166 10.03 0.46 17.29
CA ASN A 166 11.44 0.82 17.22
C ASN A 166 11.70 2.24 17.78
N THR A 167 10.73 2.84 18.47
CA THR A 167 10.91 4.12 19.15
C THR A 167 11.52 3.93 20.54
N ASP A 168 11.93 5.04 21.16
CA ASP A 168 12.39 5.11 22.55
C ASP A 168 11.25 5.32 23.56
N ARG A 169 10.01 5.46 23.08
CA ARG A 169 8.78 5.67 23.87
C ARG A 169 7.98 4.38 23.99
N THR A 170 7.28 4.23 25.11
CA THR A 170 6.24 3.20 25.23
C THR A 170 4.99 3.71 24.53
N ILE A 171 4.34 2.85 23.75
CA ILE A 171 3.16 3.23 22.96
C ILE A 171 1.92 2.53 23.50
N ASN A 172 0.93 3.28 23.96
CA ASN A 172 -0.38 2.74 24.29
C ASN A 172 -1.16 2.48 23.00
N VAL A 173 -1.92 1.38 22.98
CA VAL A 173 -2.69 0.96 21.80
C VAL A 173 -4.17 0.92 22.14
N PHE A 174 -4.96 1.61 21.33
CA PHE A 174 -6.41 1.68 21.48
C PHE A 174 -7.11 1.23 20.21
N TRP A 175 -8.19 0.48 20.40
CA TRP A 175 -9.18 0.23 19.37
C TRP A 175 -10.27 1.30 19.46
N VAL A 176 -10.69 1.88 18.33
CA VAL A 176 -11.84 2.79 18.31
C VAL A 176 -13.12 1.99 18.12
N ASP A 177 -13.95 1.93 19.16
CA ASP A 177 -15.16 1.11 19.16
C ASP A 177 -16.25 1.60 18.19
N TYR A 178 -17.37 0.89 18.12
CA TYR A 178 -18.51 1.22 17.26
C TYR A 178 -19.18 2.57 17.59
N LYS A 179 -18.88 3.16 18.74
CA LYS A 179 -19.40 4.47 19.18
C LYS A 179 -18.34 5.58 19.05
N GLY A 180 -17.13 5.26 18.59
CA GLY A 180 -16.02 6.20 18.49
C GLY A 180 -15.20 6.37 19.76
N ASN A 181 -15.40 5.52 20.79
CA ASN A 181 -14.61 5.59 22.03
C ASN A 181 -13.31 4.79 21.89
N TYR A 182 -12.25 5.26 22.56
CA TYR A 182 -10.98 4.54 22.62
C TYR A 182 -11.04 3.45 23.69
N VAL A 183 -10.89 2.20 23.26
CA VAL A 183 -10.86 1.02 24.13
C VAL A 183 -9.42 0.52 24.23
N PRO A 184 -8.80 0.48 25.42
CA PRO A 184 -7.42 0.06 25.58
C PRO A 184 -7.23 -1.40 25.19
N LYS A 185 -6.15 -1.69 24.45
CA LYS A 185 -5.78 -3.03 23.98
C LYS A 185 -4.36 -3.46 24.37
N GLY A 186 -3.66 -2.62 25.12
CA GLY A 186 -2.34 -2.90 25.67
C GLY A 186 -1.37 -1.77 25.39
N ASN A 187 -0.08 -2.08 25.50
CA ASN A 187 1.00 -1.19 25.12
C ASN A 187 2.09 -1.96 24.38
N ILE A 188 2.91 -1.24 23.62
CA ILE A 188 4.07 -1.75 22.92
C ILE A 188 5.31 -1.20 23.65
N PRO A 189 6.11 -2.05 24.32
CA PRO A 189 7.34 -1.61 24.95
C PRO A 189 8.26 -0.91 23.96
N ARG A 190 9.02 0.08 24.43
CA ARG A 190 10.08 0.74 23.64
C ARG A 190 11.16 -0.25 23.19
N ARG A 191 11.94 0.15 22.18
CA ARG A 191 13.15 -0.56 21.71
C ARG A 191 12.89 -1.99 21.26
N ASN A 192 12.16 -2.12 20.15
CA ASN A 192 11.79 -3.37 19.47
C ASN A 192 10.73 -4.19 20.22
N GLY A 193 9.90 -3.55 21.06
CA GLY A 193 8.71 -4.21 21.58
C GLY A 193 7.76 -4.58 20.42
N VAL A 194 7.08 -5.70 20.53
CA VAL A 194 6.14 -6.18 19.52
C VAL A 194 4.76 -6.31 20.14
N TRP A 195 3.76 -5.89 19.39
CA TRP A 195 2.36 -6.08 19.73
C TRP A 195 1.63 -6.69 18.54
N THR A 196 0.84 -7.72 18.82
CA THR A 196 0.03 -8.41 17.82
C THR A 196 -1.44 -8.42 18.24
N GLN A 197 -2.33 -8.33 17.25
CA GLN A 197 -3.77 -8.35 17.50
C GLN A 197 -4.53 -8.75 16.24
N THR A 198 -5.35 -9.78 16.36
CA THR A 198 -6.39 -10.08 15.37
C THR A 198 -7.48 -9.01 15.46
N THR A 199 -7.79 -8.38 14.34
CA THR A 199 -8.82 -7.34 14.20
C THR A 199 -9.58 -7.54 12.90
N TRP A 200 -10.45 -6.60 12.55
CA TRP A 200 -11.20 -6.61 11.32
C TRP A 200 -10.81 -5.41 10.45
N ILE A 201 -10.99 -5.55 9.14
CA ILE A 201 -10.97 -4.39 8.25
C ILE A 201 -11.99 -3.34 8.70
N ASP A 202 -11.71 -2.07 8.40
CA ASP A 202 -12.45 -0.88 8.80
C ASP A 202 -12.50 -0.63 10.32
N HIS A 203 -11.69 -1.33 11.12
CA HIS A 203 -11.52 -1.02 12.54
C HIS A 203 -10.37 -0.02 12.74
N PRO A 204 -10.64 1.23 13.19
CA PRO A 204 -9.58 2.20 13.44
C PRO A 204 -8.79 1.87 14.71
N TRP A 205 -7.50 2.17 14.66
CA TRP A 205 -6.54 1.99 15.74
C TRP A 205 -5.82 3.29 16.03
N VAL A 206 -5.58 3.56 17.31
CA VAL A 206 -4.81 4.72 17.78
C VAL A 206 -3.60 4.23 18.54
N PHE A 207 -2.44 4.77 18.17
CA PHE A 207 -1.17 4.55 18.85
C PHE A 207 -0.77 5.87 19.50
N GLU A 208 -0.72 5.87 20.82
CA GLU A 208 -0.49 7.07 21.63
C GLU A 208 0.80 6.92 22.44
N ASP A 209 1.50 8.03 22.68
CA ASP A 209 2.60 8.04 23.64
C ASP A 209 2.07 7.74 25.05
N ALA A 210 2.64 6.75 25.72
CA ALA A 210 2.19 6.36 27.06
C ALA A 210 2.42 7.42 28.14
N ASP A 211 3.42 8.29 27.98
CA ASP A 211 3.78 9.32 28.96
C ASP A 211 2.91 10.58 28.80
N THR A 212 2.61 10.95 27.55
CA THR A 212 1.93 12.24 27.25
C THR A 212 0.49 12.09 26.80
N SER A 213 0.03 10.87 26.50
CA SER A 213 -1.28 10.62 25.87
C SER A 213 -1.46 11.36 24.54
N THR A 214 -0.37 11.74 23.88
CA THR A 214 -0.41 12.36 22.56
C THR A 214 -0.60 11.27 21.51
N PRO A 215 -1.62 11.34 20.64
CA PRO A 215 -1.75 10.39 19.54
C PRO A 215 -0.60 10.59 18.56
N TYR A 216 0.07 9.51 18.18
CA TYR A 216 1.16 9.51 17.20
C TYR A 216 0.71 9.01 15.84
N LEU A 217 -0.18 8.02 15.82
CA LEU A 217 -0.70 7.42 14.61
C LEU A 217 -2.16 7.03 14.78
N TYR A 218 -2.97 7.41 13.79
CA TYR A 218 -4.22 6.73 13.49
C TYR A 218 -4.01 5.78 12.32
N TYR A 219 -4.45 4.55 12.49
CA TYR A 219 -4.31 3.50 11.51
C TYR A 219 -5.67 2.87 11.20
N VAL A 220 -5.99 2.73 9.91
CA VAL A 220 -7.21 2.03 9.47
C VAL A 220 -6.82 1.02 8.39
N PRO A 221 -7.02 -0.28 8.62
CA PRO A 221 -6.89 -1.28 7.57
C PRO A 221 -8.18 -1.36 6.75
N TYR A 222 -8.12 -1.14 5.44
CA TYR A 222 -9.29 -1.23 4.56
C TYR A 222 -9.41 -2.58 3.85
N ARG A 223 -8.28 -3.27 3.62
CA ARG A 223 -8.26 -4.55 2.90
C ARG A 223 -7.10 -5.41 3.36
N ALA A 224 -7.27 -6.72 3.33
CA ALA A 224 -6.15 -7.65 3.39
C ALA A 224 -5.21 -7.42 2.20
N ILE A 225 -3.90 -7.46 2.43
CA ILE A 225 -2.90 -7.39 1.37
C ILE A 225 -2.74 -8.80 0.78
N PRO A 226 -2.96 -9.01 -0.53
CA PRO A 226 -2.82 -10.32 -1.14
C PRO A 226 -1.39 -10.83 -1.00
N THR A 227 -1.25 -12.07 -0.53
CA THR A 227 0.08 -12.68 -0.35
C THR A 227 0.74 -13.02 -1.68
N ILE A 228 2.06 -12.87 -1.74
CA ILE A 228 2.92 -13.38 -2.83
C ILE A 228 4.16 -14.02 -2.23
N PRO A 229 4.80 -15.00 -2.90
CA PRO A 229 5.99 -15.68 -2.38
C PRO A 229 7.13 -14.73 -2.00
N ALA A 230 7.31 -13.64 -2.77
CA ALA A 230 8.38 -12.68 -2.53
C ALA A 230 8.18 -11.80 -1.29
N ALA A 231 6.93 -11.68 -0.80
CA ALA A 231 6.58 -10.80 0.31
C ALA A 231 5.26 -11.26 0.95
N PRO A 232 5.33 -12.30 1.81
CA PRO A 232 4.16 -12.94 2.40
C PRO A 232 3.42 -11.99 3.34
N THR A 233 2.09 -12.04 3.28
CA THR A 233 1.17 -11.22 4.09
C THR A 233 0.08 -12.09 4.70
N ILE A 234 0.48 -13.25 5.21
CA ILE A 234 -0.39 -14.18 5.93
C ILE A 234 0.05 -14.22 7.39
N GLY A 235 -0.94 -14.23 8.30
CA GLY A 235 -0.74 -14.29 9.74
C GLY A 235 -0.26 -15.67 10.21
N SER A 236 -0.10 -15.78 11.53
CA SER A 236 0.42 -16.98 12.19
C SER A 236 -0.42 -18.25 11.99
N ASP A 237 -1.72 -18.07 11.76
CA ASP A 237 -2.75 -19.08 11.58
C ASP A 237 -3.08 -19.38 10.11
N GLU A 238 -2.24 -18.92 9.18
CA GLU A 238 -2.27 -19.15 7.72
C GLU A 238 -3.58 -18.77 6.98
N THR A 239 -4.59 -18.35 7.73
CA THR A 239 -5.96 -18.11 7.25
C THR A 239 -6.38 -16.64 7.39
N ILE A 240 -5.54 -15.84 8.03
CA ILE A 240 -5.78 -14.43 8.32
C ILE A 240 -4.75 -13.58 7.57
N GLY A 241 -5.18 -12.45 7.00
CA GLY A 241 -4.26 -11.51 6.34
C GLY A 241 -3.37 -10.80 7.36
N LEU A 242 -2.10 -10.58 7.06
CA LEU A 242 -1.14 -9.92 7.95
C LEU A 242 -0.84 -8.49 7.50
N HIS A 243 -1.05 -7.54 8.39
CA HIS A 243 -0.56 -6.17 8.25
C HIS A 243 0.58 -5.94 9.23
N LYS A 244 1.81 -5.86 8.69
CA LYS A 244 3.03 -5.74 9.48
C LYS A 244 3.77 -4.45 9.19
N PHE A 245 4.02 -3.65 10.23
CA PHE A 245 4.80 -2.42 10.13
C PHE A 245 5.52 -2.11 11.45
N ALA A 246 6.49 -1.20 11.40
CA ALA A 246 7.20 -0.71 12.57
C ALA A 246 7.02 0.80 12.74
N LEU A 247 6.83 1.23 13.98
CA LEU A 247 6.90 2.61 14.40
C LEU A 247 8.38 2.95 14.62
N VAL A 248 8.91 3.92 13.90
CA VAL A 248 10.32 4.34 14.03
C VAL A 248 10.38 5.74 14.62
N SER A 249 11.35 6.01 15.49
CA SER A 249 11.59 7.38 15.93
C SER A 249 11.93 8.21 14.70
N SER A 250 11.24 9.34 14.51
CA SER A 250 11.75 10.39 13.65
C SER A 250 13.08 10.84 14.26
N SER A 251 14.18 10.36 13.69
CA SER A 251 15.53 10.51 14.23
C SER A 251 15.84 11.97 14.58
N ASN A 252 16.90 12.20 15.37
CA ASN A 252 17.31 13.52 15.89
C ASN A 252 17.50 14.63 14.84
N ASN A 253 17.35 14.34 13.55
CA ASN A 253 17.26 15.35 12.51
C ASN A 253 15.89 16.04 12.60
N GLN A 254 15.93 17.33 12.94
CA GLN A 254 14.78 18.22 13.10
C GLN A 254 13.87 18.36 11.88
N GLU A 255 14.15 17.66 10.78
CA GLU A 255 13.50 17.87 9.49
C GLU A 255 12.15 17.14 9.34
N HIS A 256 11.88 16.09 10.12
CA HIS A 256 10.62 15.37 9.96
C HIS A 256 9.48 16.05 10.74
N PRO A 257 8.36 16.43 10.09
CA PRO A 257 7.27 17.16 10.72
C PRO A 257 6.45 16.31 11.71
N PHE A 258 6.58 14.98 11.69
CA PHE A 258 5.77 14.06 12.48
C PHE A 258 6.50 13.51 13.71
N HIS A 259 5.76 13.11 14.74
CA HIS A 259 6.34 12.54 15.97
C HIS A 259 7.10 11.23 15.72
N ILE A 260 6.54 10.38 14.85
CA ILE A 260 7.10 9.08 14.46
C ILE A 260 7.09 8.94 12.95
N GLY A 261 7.91 8.01 12.44
CA GLY A 261 7.81 7.48 11.08
C GLY A 261 7.22 6.07 11.07
N ILE A 262 6.88 5.59 9.87
CA ILE A 262 6.43 4.21 9.64
C ILE A 262 7.46 3.52 8.77
N GLN A 263 7.91 2.34 9.18
CA GLN A 263 8.66 1.44 8.33
C GLN A 263 7.77 0.27 7.96
N ASP A 264 7.54 0.09 6.67
CA ASP A 264 6.76 -1.01 6.15
C ASP A 264 7.44 -1.63 4.95
N VAL A 265 7.66 -2.93 5.00
CA VAL A 265 8.42 -3.64 3.97
C VAL A 265 7.57 -3.94 2.75
N VAL A 266 6.26 -4.12 2.93
CA VAL A 266 5.32 -4.52 1.87
C VAL A 266 4.78 -3.30 1.12
N MET A 267 4.47 -2.24 1.86
CA MET A 267 3.98 -0.95 1.35
C MET A 267 4.75 0.19 2.04
N PRO A 268 6.01 0.44 1.66
CA PRO A 268 6.85 1.47 2.26
C PRO A 268 6.17 2.84 2.39
N TYR A 269 6.38 3.54 3.50
CA TYR A 269 5.71 4.82 3.77
C TYR A 269 6.67 5.87 4.35
N PRO A 270 6.60 7.15 3.93
CA PRO A 270 5.92 7.59 2.72
C PRO A 270 6.69 7.13 1.47
N GLY A 271 5.97 6.86 0.37
CA GLY A 271 6.55 6.40 -0.88
C GLY A 271 7.59 7.36 -1.45
N ILE A 272 7.44 8.66 -1.24
CA ILE A 272 8.38 9.67 -1.73
C ILE A 272 9.80 9.53 -1.15
N THR A 273 9.94 9.05 0.09
CA THR A 273 11.25 8.86 0.72
C THR A 273 11.77 7.44 0.57
N GLN A 274 10.87 6.45 0.55
CA GLN A 274 11.24 5.03 0.51
C GLN A 274 11.41 4.48 -0.91
N LEU A 275 10.75 5.06 -1.91
CA LEU A 275 10.80 4.64 -3.32
C LEU A 275 11.34 5.77 -4.21
N CYS A 276 12.45 6.38 -3.77
CA CYS A 276 13.05 7.54 -4.41
C CYS A 276 13.86 7.21 -5.67
N LYS A 277 14.11 5.93 -5.95
CA LYS A 277 14.81 5.46 -7.16
C LYS A 277 13.83 4.80 -8.12
N PRO A 278 13.90 5.09 -9.43
CA PRO A 278 13.07 4.44 -10.46
C PRO A 278 13.05 2.92 -10.37
N LEU A 279 14.22 2.30 -10.16
CA LEU A 279 14.33 0.84 -10.15
C LEU A 279 13.58 0.21 -8.95
N ASP A 280 13.68 0.81 -7.76
CA ASP A 280 12.98 0.34 -6.56
C ASP A 280 11.46 0.46 -6.74
N ALA A 281 11.00 1.57 -7.33
CA ALA A 281 9.60 1.81 -7.68
C ALA A 281 9.06 0.82 -8.72
N ILE A 282 9.86 0.49 -9.74
CA ILE A 282 9.50 -0.53 -10.75
C ILE A 282 9.36 -1.89 -10.08
N TYR A 283 10.35 -2.34 -9.29
CA TYR A 283 10.27 -3.63 -8.60
C TYR A 283 9.10 -3.71 -7.65
N TRP A 284 8.83 -2.66 -6.88
CA TRP A 284 7.64 -2.60 -6.05
C TRP A 284 6.36 -2.74 -6.89
N THR A 285 6.26 -2.02 -8.01
CA THR A 285 5.07 -2.07 -8.87
C THR A 285 4.87 -3.44 -9.50
N LEU A 286 5.94 -4.12 -9.90
CA LEU A 286 5.87 -5.49 -10.42
C LEU A 286 5.38 -6.48 -9.35
N ASN A 287 5.89 -6.37 -8.11
CA ASN A 287 5.37 -7.15 -7.00
C ASN A 287 3.88 -6.84 -6.73
N HIS A 288 3.49 -5.56 -6.82
CA HIS A 288 2.10 -5.15 -6.66
C HIS A 288 1.20 -5.70 -7.77
N MET A 289 1.68 -5.73 -9.02
CA MET A 289 1.00 -6.41 -10.13
C MET A 289 0.77 -7.89 -9.83
N SER A 290 1.77 -8.61 -9.33
CA SER A 290 1.62 -10.01 -8.91
C SER A 290 0.54 -10.15 -7.85
N ARG A 291 0.51 -9.27 -6.82
CA ARG A 291 -0.55 -9.27 -5.78
C ARG A 291 -1.94 -9.08 -6.37
N THR A 292 -2.10 -8.13 -7.29
CA THR A 292 -3.40 -7.87 -7.93
C THR A 292 -3.83 -9.01 -8.86
N ASN A 293 -2.88 -9.72 -9.48
CA ASN A 293 -3.17 -10.88 -10.32
C ASN A 293 -3.66 -12.10 -9.54
N VAL A 294 -3.14 -12.34 -8.33
CA VAL A 294 -3.58 -13.46 -7.48
C VAL A 294 -5.07 -13.38 -7.14
N THR A 295 -5.63 -12.17 -7.11
CA THR A 295 -6.98 -11.94 -6.57
C THR A 295 -8.14 -12.26 -7.52
N GLY A 296 -7.89 -12.67 -8.77
CA GLY A 296 -8.96 -12.99 -9.70
C GLY A 296 -8.73 -14.27 -10.49
N ASN A 297 -9.71 -15.18 -10.46
CA ASN A 297 -9.77 -16.37 -11.31
C ASN A 297 -9.70 -16.07 -12.83
N ASN A 298 -9.83 -14.80 -13.22
CA ASN A 298 -9.68 -14.30 -14.60
C ASN A 298 -8.65 -13.15 -14.73
N ALA A 299 -7.98 -12.72 -13.67
CA ALA A 299 -7.17 -11.50 -13.67
C ALA A 299 -5.88 -11.66 -14.49
N ALA A 300 -5.22 -12.82 -14.41
CA ALA A 300 -4.05 -13.13 -15.23
C ALA A 300 -4.35 -13.06 -16.74
N GLN A 301 -5.57 -13.43 -17.17
CA GLN A 301 -5.98 -13.28 -18.56
C GLN A 301 -6.18 -11.80 -18.98
N THR A 302 -6.48 -10.91 -18.04
CA THR A 302 -6.72 -9.49 -18.34
C THR A 302 -5.46 -8.64 -18.42
N LEU A 303 -4.41 -8.92 -17.63
CA LEU A 303 -3.19 -8.10 -17.64
C LEU A 303 -2.20 -8.48 -18.73
N LEU A 304 -2.16 -9.75 -19.19
CA LEU A 304 -1.20 -10.17 -20.22
C LEU A 304 -1.36 -9.41 -21.56
N PRO A 305 -2.57 -9.19 -22.09
CA PRO A 305 -2.75 -8.40 -23.32
C PRO A 305 -2.30 -6.94 -23.18
N ASP A 306 -2.52 -6.35 -22.00
CA ASP A 306 -2.08 -4.99 -21.68
C ASP A 306 -0.56 -4.91 -21.63
N LEU A 307 0.08 -5.91 -21.04
CA LEU A 307 1.54 -6.00 -20.97
C LEU A 307 2.17 -6.12 -22.37
N ASP A 308 1.61 -6.97 -23.24
CA ASP A 308 2.09 -7.10 -24.63
C ASP A 308 1.91 -5.80 -25.41
N THR A 309 0.78 -5.13 -25.19
CA THR A 309 0.50 -3.81 -25.77
C THR A 309 1.52 -2.76 -25.31
N LEU A 310 1.86 -2.77 -24.01
CA LEU A 310 2.85 -1.87 -23.44
C LEU A 310 4.25 -2.17 -23.95
N GLN A 311 4.67 -3.44 -23.99
CA GLN A 311 5.97 -3.84 -24.52
C GLN A 311 6.16 -3.41 -25.97
N LEU A 312 5.15 -3.64 -26.82
CA LEU A 312 5.19 -3.17 -28.21
C LEU A 312 5.31 -1.64 -28.29
N TYR A 313 4.64 -0.92 -27.40
CA TYR A 313 4.77 0.53 -27.31
C TYR A 313 6.19 0.96 -26.90
N LEU A 314 6.78 0.34 -25.87
CA LEU A 314 8.15 0.62 -25.44
C LEU A 314 9.17 0.30 -26.56
N ILE A 315 8.98 -0.79 -27.30
CA ILE A 315 9.81 -1.10 -28.48
C ILE A 315 9.74 0.01 -29.53
N ASN A 316 8.56 0.60 -29.75
CA ASN A 316 8.43 1.73 -30.67
C ASN A 316 9.13 3.00 -30.17
N VAL A 317 9.14 3.25 -28.86
CA VAL A 317 9.95 4.31 -28.25
C VAL A 317 11.44 4.08 -28.54
N LEU A 318 11.93 2.85 -28.33
CA LEU A 318 13.33 2.48 -28.55
C LEU A 318 13.76 2.58 -30.02
N LYS A 319 12.89 2.20 -30.95
CA LYS A 319 13.14 2.31 -32.40
C LYS A 319 13.12 3.75 -32.90
N HIS A 320 12.38 4.63 -32.22
CA HIS A 320 12.14 6.00 -32.67
C HIS A 320 12.27 7.03 -31.54
N PRO A 321 13.42 7.15 -30.86
CA PRO A 321 13.58 7.99 -29.67
C PRO A 321 13.43 9.49 -29.96
N GLY A 322 13.56 9.91 -31.21
CA GLY A 322 13.35 11.29 -31.68
C GLY A 322 11.91 11.65 -32.06
N CYS A 323 11.01 10.68 -32.11
CA CYS A 323 9.65 10.88 -32.60
C CYS A 323 8.66 10.98 -31.43
N VAL A 324 8.22 12.21 -31.13
CA VAL A 324 7.24 12.50 -30.06
C VAL A 324 6.02 11.58 -30.07
N LYS A 325 5.46 11.29 -31.25
CA LYS A 325 4.26 10.46 -31.40
C LYS A 325 4.39 9.07 -30.77
N TYR A 326 5.61 8.53 -30.65
CA TYR A 326 5.85 7.24 -30.00
C TYR A 326 6.15 7.36 -28.50
N ARG A 327 6.45 8.57 -28.01
CA ARG A 327 6.71 8.87 -26.60
C ARG A 327 5.49 9.42 -25.86
N GLN A 328 4.42 9.72 -26.59
CA GLN A 328 3.14 10.18 -26.07
C GLN A 328 2.11 9.05 -26.09
N LEU A 329 1.54 8.76 -24.92
CA LEU A 329 0.45 7.82 -24.72
C LEU A 329 -0.83 8.61 -24.48
N ARG A 330 -1.87 8.40 -25.29
CA ARG A 330 -3.19 9.01 -25.06
C ARG A 330 -3.97 8.19 -24.03
N ILE A 331 -4.18 8.75 -22.84
CA ILE A 331 -4.73 8.05 -21.66
C ILE A 331 -6.14 7.51 -21.96
N ALA A 332 -6.98 8.31 -22.62
CA ALA A 332 -8.34 7.92 -22.96
C ALA A 332 -8.43 6.98 -24.19
N SER A 333 -7.31 6.63 -24.83
CA SER A 333 -7.32 5.71 -25.97
C SER A 333 -7.78 4.32 -25.50
N PRO A 334 -8.73 3.65 -26.19
CA PRO A 334 -9.15 2.29 -25.82
C PRO A 334 -7.98 1.31 -25.67
N ARG A 335 -6.93 1.47 -26.48
CA ARG A 335 -5.72 0.65 -26.44
C ARG A 335 -4.89 0.82 -25.15
N PHE A 336 -4.92 2.00 -24.54
CA PHE A 336 -4.05 2.33 -23.39
C PHE A 336 -4.83 2.62 -22.10
N ARG A 337 -6.15 2.71 -22.18
CA ARG A 337 -7.01 3.01 -21.04
C ARG A 337 -6.87 1.97 -19.93
N SER A 338 -6.82 0.69 -20.28
CA SER A 338 -6.64 -0.42 -19.34
C SER A 338 -5.26 -0.40 -18.68
N ILE A 339 -4.20 -0.16 -19.46
CA ILE A 339 -2.83 0.05 -18.95
C ILE A 339 -2.79 1.23 -17.95
N TRP A 340 -3.44 2.35 -18.27
CA TRP A 340 -3.44 3.53 -17.37
C TRP A 340 -4.32 3.36 -16.13
N ALA A 341 -5.34 2.48 -16.19
CA ALA A 341 -6.24 2.18 -15.09
C ALA A 341 -5.75 1.01 -14.22
N SER A 342 -4.59 0.44 -14.54
CA SER A 342 -4.00 -0.70 -13.81
C SER A 342 -2.67 -0.30 -13.16
N PRO A 343 -2.05 -1.20 -12.36
CA PRO A 343 -0.74 -0.94 -11.77
C PRO A 343 0.38 -0.66 -12.79
N LEU A 344 0.20 -1.00 -14.06
CA LEU A 344 1.15 -0.64 -15.13
C LEU A 344 1.38 0.87 -15.25
N ARG A 345 0.42 1.69 -14.84
CA ARG A 345 0.61 3.15 -14.71
C ARG A 345 1.78 3.48 -13.78
N GLY A 346 1.94 2.78 -12.67
CA GLY A 346 3.05 2.97 -11.74
C GLY A 346 4.40 2.78 -12.40
N VAL A 347 4.53 1.74 -13.23
CA VAL A 347 5.75 1.47 -14.00
C VAL A 347 6.08 2.61 -14.97
N LEU A 348 5.06 3.16 -15.64
CA LEU A 348 5.24 4.30 -16.55
C LEU A 348 5.63 5.58 -15.81
N LEU A 349 5.01 5.85 -14.66
CA LEU A 349 5.37 6.99 -13.82
C LEU A 349 6.79 6.84 -13.25
N ALA A 350 7.15 5.63 -12.83
CA ALA A 350 8.48 5.32 -12.30
C ALA A 350 9.60 5.48 -13.33
N ILE A 351 9.33 5.20 -14.62
CA ILE A 351 10.30 5.46 -15.69
C ILE A 351 10.27 6.92 -16.15
N GLY A 352 9.38 7.77 -15.61
CA GLY A 352 9.34 9.20 -15.85
C GLY A 352 8.38 9.68 -16.94
N PHE A 353 7.28 8.96 -17.18
CA PHE A 353 6.13 9.55 -17.87
C PHE A 353 5.49 10.64 -17.02
N VAL A 354 5.16 11.77 -17.63
CA VAL A 354 4.44 12.88 -16.99
C VAL A 354 3.06 13.01 -17.61
N GLU A 355 2.03 13.18 -16.79
CA GLU A 355 0.67 13.46 -17.26
C GLU A 355 0.58 14.89 -17.82
N VAL A 356 0.21 15.00 -19.10
CA VAL A 356 0.09 16.26 -19.85
C VAL A 356 -1.32 16.32 -20.44
N GLY A 357 -2.30 16.71 -19.61
CA GLY A 357 -3.70 16.77 -20.01
C GLY A 357 -4.26 15.40 -20.39
N PRO A 358 -4.74 15.16 -21.63
CA PRO A 358 -5.31 13.87 -22.05
C PRO A 358 -4.25 12.80 -22.39
N CYS A 359 -2.96 13.13 -22.26
CA CYS A 359 -1.84 12.27 -22.62
C CYS A 359 -0.87 12.11 -21.45
N ALA A 360 -0.01 11.10 -21.54
CA ALA A 360 1.21 10.98 -20.76
C ALA A 360 2.40 11.01 -21.72
N GLU A 361 3.47 11.73 -21.38
CA GLU A 361 4.63 11.94 -22.26
C GLU A 361 5.94 11.57 -21.57
N LEU A 362 6.84 10.92 -22.31
CA LEU A 362 8.19 10.59 -21.87
C LEU A 362 9.25 11.53 -22.48
N GLY A 363 9.95 12.26 -21.62
CA GLY A 363 10.93 13.27 -22.03
C GLY A 363 10.29 14.54 -22.58
N CYS A 364 11.08 15.44 -23.15
CA CYS A 364 10.57 16.72 -23.66
C CYS A 364 10.13 16.63 -25.12
N HIS A 365 9.16 17.47 -25.48
CA HIS A 365 8.52 17.46 -26.79
C HIS A 365 9.52 17.70 -27.94
N ASP A 366 10.35 18.73 -27.82
CA ASP A 366 11.12 19.25 -28.96
C ASP A 366 12.49 18.58 -29.17
N GLN A 367 12.85 17.59 -28.35
CA GLN A 367 14.15 16.93 -28.43
C GLN A 367 14.01 15.40 -28.32
N ALA A 368 14.89 14.69 -29.03
CA ALA A 368 15.01 13.25 -28.90
C ALA A 368 15.40 12.82 -27.48
N LEU A 369 14.97 11.64 -27.04
CA LEU A 369 15.41 11.08 -25.75
C LEU A 369 16.94 10.98 -25.70
N SER A 370 17.51 11.30 -24.53
CA SER A 370 18.92 11.07 -24.29
C SER A 370 19.23 9.58 -24.29
N SER A 371 20.50 9.22 -24.50
CA SER A 371 20.94 7.82 -24.48
C SER A 371 20.62 7.12 -23.16
N GLU A 372 20.70 7.84 -22.04
CA GLU A 372 20.38 7.34 -20.70
C GLU A 372 18.90 6.97 -20.60
N ARG A 373 17.99 7.84 -21.05
CA ARG A 373 16.55 7.56 -21.05
C ARG A 373 16.18 6.39 -21.97
N VAL A 374 16.89 6.23 -23.09
CA VAL A 374 16.72 5.07 -23.97
C VAL A 374 17.14 3.78 -23.26
N GLN A 375 18.23 3.80 -22.49
CA GLN A 375 18.68 2.66 -21.69
C GLN A 375 17.68 2.30 -20.59
N GLU A 376 17.11 3.30 -19.92
CA GLU A 376 16.07 3.09 -18.91
C GLU A 376 14.81 2.46 -19.51
N VAL A 377 14.33 2.91 -20.67
CA VAL A 377 13.21 2.29 -21.39
C VAL A 377 13.54 0.84 -21.79
N ALA A 378 14.78 0.58 -22.22
CA ALA A 378 15.23 -0.76 -22.57
C ALA A 378 15.26 -1.69 -21.35
N LEU A 379 15.81 -1.21 -20.22
CA LEU A 379 15.81 -1.92 -18.95
C LEU A 379 14.37 -2.24 -18.50
N LEU A 380 13.47 -1.27 -18.59
CA LEU A 380 12.07 -1.50 -18.26
C LEU A 380 11.44 -2.58 -19.14
N SER A 381 11.64 -2.50 -20.46
CA SER A 381 11.12 -3.50 -21.39
C SER A 381 11.66 -4.91 -21.08
N TYR A 382 12.92 -5.02 -20.64
CA TYR A 382 13.50 -6.27 -20.18
C TYR A 382 12.83 -6.76 -18.89
N LEU A 383 12.73 -5.92 -17.86
CA LEU A 383 12.12 -6.29 -16.57
C LEU A 383 10.66 -6.75 -16.72
N LEU A 384 9.90 -6.13 -17.61
CA LEU A 384 8.52 -6.54 -17.91
C LEU A 384 8.46 -7.92 -18.57
N ASN A 385 9.44 -8.27 -19.42
CA ASN A 385 9.54 -9.60 -20.04
C ASN A 385 9.94 -10.67 -19.02
N GLU A 386 10.92 -10.37 -18.17
CA GLU A 386 11.33 -11.25 -17.07
C GLU A 386 10.15 -11.55 -16.15
N TRP A 387 9.47 -10.50 -15.68
CA TRP A 387 8.30 -10.64 -14.82
C TRP A 387 7.18 -11.44 -15.49
N LYS A 388 6.89 -11.19 -16.79
CA LYS A 388 5.90 -11.96 -17.55
C LYS A 388 6.22 -13.45 -17.55
N ARG A 389 7.50 -13.79 -17.77
CA ARG A 389 7.95 -15.18 -17.80
C ARG A 389 7.80 -15.83 -16.43
N GLU A 390 8.28 -15.16 -15.37
CA GLU A 390 8.15 -15.64 -13.99
C GLU A 390 6.68 -15.89 -13.61
N GLU A 391 5.78 -14.96 -13.92
CA GLU A 391 4.34 -15.11 -13.63
C GLU A 391 3.71 -16.27 -14.42
N THR A 392 4.14 -16.48 -15.67
CA THR A 392 3.66 -17.61 -16.49
C THR A 392 4.10 -18.95 -15.89
N GLU A 393 5.35 -19.02 -15.42
CA GLU A 393 5.89 -20.21 -14.73
C GLU A 393 5.14 -20.47 -13.41
N ILE A 394 4.93 -19.43 -12.60
CA ILE A 394 4.17 -19.53 -11.34
C ILE A 394 2.73 -19.96 -11.61
N SER A 395 2.06 -19.39 -12.61
CA SER A 395 0.69 -19.78 -12.99
C SER A 395 0.62 -21.25 -13.38
N THR A 396 1.55 -21.72 -14.21
CA THR A 396 1.63 -23.13 -14.64
C THR A 396 1.87 -24.05 -13.44
N LEU A 397 2.76 -23.67 -12.53
CA LEU A 397 3.08 -24.44 -11.34
C LEU A 397 1.88 -24.52 -10.38
N ASN A 398 1.15 -23.42 -10.18
CA ASN A 398 -0.05 -23.38 -9.35
C ASN A 398 -1.19 -24.23 -9.92
N GLU A 399 -1.38 -24.22 -11.24
CA GLU A 399 -2.34 -25.09 -11.93
C GLU A 399 -2.00 -26.57 -11.72
N GLN A 400 -0.71 -26.92 -11.76
CA GLN A 400 -0.25 -28.29 -11.55
C GLN A 400 -0.37 -28.73 -10.09
N LEU A 401 -0.10 -27.84 -9.14
CA LEU A 401 -0.09 -28.18 -7.71
C LEU A 401 -1.50 -28.30 -7.12
N GLN A 402 -2.56 -27.80 -7.78
CA GLN A 402 -3.90 -27.63 -7.18
C GLN A 402 -3.89 -26.96 -5.78
N GLN A 403 -2.75 -26.38 -5.37
CA GLN A 403 -2.58 -25.78 -4.07
C GLN A 403 -3.18 -24.39 -4.16
N GLN A 404 -4.41 -24.32 -3.67
CA GLN A 404 -5.09 -23.07 -3.39
C GLN A 404 -4.23 -22.30 -2.36
N ILE A 405 -3.45 -21.32 -2.84
CA ILE A 405 -3.05 -20.20 -1.99
C ILE A 405 -4.37 -19.52 -1.62
N HIS A 406 -4.94 -19.95 -0.50
CA HIS A 406 -6.22 -19.45 -0.04
C HIS A 406 -6.00 -18.02 0.44
N GLN A 407 -6.64 -17.06 -0.23
CA GLN A 407 -6.87 -15.78 0.39
C GLN A 407 -7.70 -16.00 1.67
N PRO A 408 -7.52 -15.16 2.71
CA PRO A 408 -8.30 -15.25 3.93
C PRO A 408 -9.80 -15.38 3.66
N ASN A 409 -10.50 -16.21 4.43
CA ASN A 409 -11.95 -16.35 4.33
C ASN A 409 -12.63 -14.97 4.46
N GLY A 410 -13.44 -14.60 3.48
CA GLY A 410 -14.08 -13.28 3.40
C GLY A 410 -13.44 -12.32 2.39
N ALA A 411 -12.24 -12.61 1.88
CA ALA A 411 -11.61 -11.87 0.77
C ALA A 411 -12.12 -12.31 -0.63
N ILE A 412 -13.35 -12.82 -0.70
CA ILE A 412 -13.87 -13.64 -1.82
C ILE A 412 -14.10 -12.82 -3.11
N ASP A 413 -14.25 -11.50 -3.02
CA ASP A 413 -14.32 -10.60 -4.18
C ASP A 413 -12.94 -10.19 -4.72
N GLY A 414 -11.86 -10.82 -4.21
CA GLY A 414 -10.48 -10.49 -4.52
C GLY A 414 -9.99 -9.21 -3.84
N PHE A 415 -10.87 -8.48 -3.17
CA PHE A 415 -10.59 -7.16 -2.62
C PHE A 415 -10.96 -7.02 -1.15
N GLY A 416 -11.63 -8.02 -0.57
CA GLY A 416 -12.05 -8.06 0.82
C GLY A 416 -12.85 -6.84 1.23
N ARG A 417 -13.63 -6.20 0.34
CA ARG A 417 -14.40 -5.03 0.76
C ARG A 417 -15.54 -5.49 1.67
N ALA A 418 -15.61 -4.92 2.88
CA ALA A 418 -16.84 -4.91 3.64
C ALA A 418 -17.89 -4.06 2.89
N GLY A 419 -18.64 -4.68 1.98
CA GLY A 419 -20.04 -4.35 1.74
C GLY A 419 -20.44 -2.93 1.32
N PHE A 420 -19.57 -2.07 0.77
CA PHE A 420 -20.05 -0.82 0.13
C PHE A 420 -20.70 -1.04 -1.26
N GLY A 421 -20.70 -2.28 -1.76
CA GLY A 421 -21.28 -2.65 -3.05
C GLY A 421 -22.39 -3.69 -2.92
N ARG A 422 -23.56 -3.30 -2.38
CA ARG A 422 -24.87 -3.91 -2.71
C ARG A 422 -26.11 -3.16 -2.17
N ALA A 423 -25.98 -1.90 -1.74
CA ALA A 423 -27.14 -1.02 -1.59
C ALA A 423 -27.54 -0.49 -2.98
N GLY A 424 -28.18 -1.31 -3.82
CA GLY A 424 -28.66 -0.85 -5.13
C GLY A 424 -29.14 -1.91 -6.12
N THR A 425 -28.82 -3.20 -5.91
CA THR A 425 -29.50 -4.26 -6.66
C THR A 425 -30.74 -4.67 -5.87
N ASN A 426 -31.81 -3.89 -6.03
CA ASN A 426 -33.15 -4.32 -5.66
C ASN A 426 -33.47 -5.57 -6.47
N ASN A 427 -33.67 -6.70 -5.78
CA ASN A 427 -34.52 -7.77 -6.28
C ASN A 427 -35.98 -7.35 -6.13
#